data_AF-A0ABD2Q145-F1
#
_entry.id   AF-A0ABD2Q145-F1
#
_cell.length_a   1.000
_cell.length_b   1.000
_cell.length_c   1.000
_cell.angle_alpha   90.00
_cell.angle_beta   90.00
_cell.angle_gamma   90.00
#
_symmetry.space_group_name_H-M   'P 1'
#
loop_
_entity.id
_entity.type
_entity.pdbx_description
1 polymer ?
#
loop_
_entity_poly.entity_id
_entity_poly.type
_entity_poly.pdbx_seq_one_letter_code
_entity_poly.pdbx_strand_id
1 'polypeptide(L)'
;MVCSFYYSVVVSWTAYYFIMMSALPELPKDEATSQAIFDHFTTETYWPVLCHATIMLLVFLCILGGLKWAEIANMVLVPLLLLIILFTFSWSLTRPFGEVGIKFLFSPSWDSFADPTLWISALSQNAFDTGAGTGCFVAYASYFSRNDVSVRYALIIPLVNNLVSIICGITIFGTVFSTMLLKNPTLTRNSIIGMMKMSGPGGTGLTFTWIPVLFASVGIMGRILCSLFFLCLCFAGFTSLISGVQLFALCIKNTGVSHRISLAISVILHFLCGLPSALWINFLTNQDTTWSFALIISGAIFTLLVVVYGVERYRKVVVNDFGIGDWKLRIPWSFIIAVCVPLEAAFLIVWWIYAEIKSDPEWYIPTLYSLSTVLIEWSLLVITLAIATVVCWKKQPKFLDYAKECGYDPVNPDYPSKEQIKMNEFATTREIAIPPAREPDFFSASNPNWQINDKDQFHTYL
;
A
#
# COMPACT_ATOMS: atom_id res chain seq x y z
N MET A 1 -8.15 -5.85 -1.42
CA MET A 1 -8.21 -7.24 -0.91
C MET A 1 -7.60 -8.20 -1.92
N VAL A 2 -8.20 -8.39 -3.10
CA VAL A 2 -7.70 -9.37 -4.10
C VAL A 2 -6.28 -9.06 -4.57
N CYS A 3 -5.91 -7.78 -4.73
CA CYS A 3 -4.54 -7.39 -5.07
C CYS A 3 -3.50 -7.97 -4.09
N SER A 4 -3.83 -8.03 -2.80
CA SER A 4 -2.92 -8.52 -1.77
C SER A 4 -2.63 -10.03 -1.91
N PHE A 5 -3.49 -10.79 -2.59
CA PHE A 5 -3.31 -12.24 -2.77
C PHE A 5 -2.10 -12.54 -3.66
N TYR A 6 -2.06 -12.02 -4.88
CA TYR A 6 -0.91 -12.22 -5.76
C TYR A 6 0.29 -11.37 -5.34
N TYR A 7 0.07 -10.17 -4.77
CA TYR A 7 1.14 -9.30 -4.29
C TYR A 7 1.99 -10.00 -3.23
N SER A 8 1.36 -10.79 -2.35
CA SER A 8 2.08 -11.55 -1.33
C SER A 8 3.06 -12.60 -1.88
N VAL A 9 2.79 -13.09 -3.09
CA VAL A 9 3.70 -13.98 -3.82
C VAL A 9 4.90 -13.20 -4.32
N VAL A 10 4.70 -12.03 -4.92
CA VAL A 10 5.79 -11.15 -5.39
C VAL A 10 6.71 -10.73 -4.24
N VAL A 11 6.15 -10.35 -3.08
CA VAL A 11 6.96 -10.03 -1.88
C VAL A 11 7.80 -11.24 -1.47
N SER A 12 7.27 -12.45 -1.56
CA SER A 12 8.03 -13.66 -1.26
C SER A 12 9.20 -13.91 -2.22
N TRP A 13 9.06 -13.52 -3.50
CA TRP A 13 10.15 -13.56 -4.46
C TRP A 13 11.28 -12.61 -4.06
N THR A 14 10.95 -11.41 -3.58
CA THR A 14 11.97 -10.46 -3.11
C THR A 14 12.75 -10.99 -1.91
N ALA A 15 12.08 -11.68 -0.98
CA ALA A 15 12.72 -12.33 0.17
C ALA A 15 13.63 -13.50 -0.27
N TYR A 16 13.17 -14.32 -1.22
CA TYR A 16 13.97 -15.39 -1.81
C TYR A 16 15.24 -14.83 -2.49
N TYR A 17 15.07 -13.79 -3.33
CA TYR A 17 16.19 -13.16 -4.02
C TYR A 17 17.18 -12.48 -3.06
N PHE A 18 16.69 -11.88 -1.97
CA PHE A 18 17.59 -11.38 -0.92
C PHE A 18 18.49 -12.48 -0.37
N ILE A 19 17.93 -13.64 -0.01
CA ILE A 19 18.68 -14.78 0.53
C ILE A 19 19.63 -15.34 -0.54
N MET A 20 19.12 -15.62 -1.74
CA MET A 20 19.89 -16.23 -2.82
C MET A 20 21.05 -15.35 -3.29
N MET A 21 20.80 -14.07 -3.57
CA MET A 21 21.86 -13.16 -4.04
C MET A 21 22.91 -12.88 -2.96
N SER A 22 22.54 -13.03 -1.67
CA SER A 22 23.49 -12.95 -0.56
C SER A 22 24.32 -14.23 -0.39
N ALA A 23 23.72 -15.39 -0.66
CA ALA A 23 24.34 -16.70 -0.46
C ALA A 23 25.22 -17.15 -1.65
N LEU A 24 24.93 -16.67 -2.86
CA LEU A 24 25.70 -17.04 -4.05
C LEU A 24 27.17 -16.55 -3.97
N PRO A 25 28.14 -17.39 -4.40
CA PRO A 25 29.54 -16.99 -4.46
C PRO A 25 29.75 -15.77 -5.38
N GLU A 26 29.08 -15.75 -6.52
CA GLU A 26 29.10 -14.66 -7.51
C GLU A 26 27.69 -14.38 -8.03
N LEU A 27 27.43 -13.13 -8.40
CA LEU A 27 26.19 -12.70 -9.06
C LEU A 27 26.18 -13.14 -10.55
N PRO A 28 25.01 -13.33 -11.18
CA PRO A 28 24.92 -13.66 -12.60
C PRO A 28 25.50 -12.54 -13.47
N LYS A 29 26.30 -12.88 -14.48
CA LYS A 29 27.07 -11.90 -15.29
C LYS A 29 26.39 -11.47 -16.60
N ASP A 30 25.38 -12.23 -17.01
CA ASP A 30 24.62 -12.06 -18.23
C ASP A 30 23.13 -12.34 -18.00
N GLU A 31 22.31 -11.78 -18.89
CA GLU A 31 20.85 -11.87 -18.85
C GLU A 31 20.36 -13.32 -18.90
N ALA A 32 20.92 -14.15 -19.78
CA ALA A 32 20.49 -15.54 -19.95
C ALA A 32 20.66 -16.35 -18.67
N THR A 33 21.80 -16.19 -17.98
CA THR A 33 22.05 -16.84 -16.69
C THR A 33 21.09 -16.32 -15.61
N SER A 34 20.85 -15.01 -15.54
CA SER A 34 19.92 -14.46 -14.54
C SER A 34 18.47 -14.86 -14.80
N GLN A 35 18.07 -14.94 -16.07
CA GLN A 35 16.74 -15.38 -16.49
C GLN A 35 16.56 -16.87 -16.16
N ALA A 36 17.56 -17.71 -16.42
CA ALA A 36 17.52 -19.12 -16.05
C ALA A 36 17.35 -19.34 -14.53
N ILE A 37 17.98 -18.50 -13.70
CA ILE A 37 17.76 -18.54 -12.23
C ILE A 37 16.30 -18.19 -11.89
N PHE A 38 15.74 -17.17 -12.53
CA PHE A 38 14.35 -16.76 -12.31
C PHE A 38 13.35 -17.82 -12.78
N ASP A 39 13.56 -18.38 -13.97
CA ASP A 39 12.69 -19.41 -14.56
C ASP A 39 12.76 -20.69 -13.74
N HIS A 40 13.95 -21.09 -13.29
CA HIS A 40 14.11 -22.24 -12.39
C HIS A 40 13.33 -22.03 -11.08
N PHE A 41 13.45 -20.85 -10.47
CA PHE A 41 12.70 -20.53 -9.25
C PHE A 41 11.19 -20.51 -9.49
N THR A 42 10.70 -19.86 -10.54
CA THR A 42 9.26 -19.61 -10.74
C THR A 42 8.50 -20.75 -11.43
N THR A 43 9.17 -21.58 -12.24
CA THR A 43 8.51 -22.59 -13.08
C THR A 43 8.95 -24.02 -12.78
N GLU A 44 10.18 -24.22 -12.30
CA GLU A 44 10.75 -25.57 -12.12
C GLU A 44 10.77 -26.04 -10.66
N THR A 45 10.38 -25.19 -9.71
CA THR A 45 10.43 -25.50 -8.28
C THR A 45 9.18 -25.06 -7.52
N TYR A 46 9.01 -25.59 -6.30
CA TYR A 46 7.96 -25.17 -5.36
C TYR A 46 8.44 -24.12 -4.34
N TRP A 47 9.62 -23.54 -4.56
CA TRP A 47 10.15 -22.48 -3.71
C TRP A 47 9.23 -21.27 -3.59
N PRO A 48 8.55 -20.79 -4.66
CA PRO A 48 7.59 -19.69 -4.54
C PRO A 48 6.47 -19.98 -3.52
N VAL A 49 5.97 -21.22 -3.46
CA VAL A 49 4.93 -21.63 -2.51
C VAL A 49 5.45 -21.60 -1.07
N LEU A 50 6.64 -22.15 -0.83
CA LEU A 50 7.25 -22.15 0.50
C LEU A 50 7.58 -20.73 0.98
N CYS A 51 8.14 -19.89 0.11
CA CYS A 51 8.43 -18.49 0.41
C CYS A 51 7.13 -17.72 0.70
N HIS A 52 6.08 -17.94 -0.10
CA HIS A 52 4.77 -17.34 0.12
C HIS A 52 4.17 -17.73 1.48
N ALA A 53 4.20 -19.03 1.83
CA ALA A 53 3.77 -19.52 3.14
C ALA A 53 4.57 -18.86 4.29
N THR A 54 5.88 -18.72 4.11
CA THR A 54 6.78 -18.11 5.10
C THR A 54 6.45 -16.63 5.30
N ILE A 55 6.25 -15.86 4.22
CA ILE A 55 5.87 -14.44 4.32
C ILE A 55 4.50 -14.28 4.99
N MET A 56 3.52 -15.12 4.64
CA MET A 56 2.20 -15.08 5.29
C MET A 56 2.27 -15.40 6.79
N LEU A 57 3.11 -16.35 7.19
CA LEU A 57 3.37 -16.63 8.59
C LEU A 57 4.03 -15.43 9.31
N LEU A 58 5.02 -14.80 8.69
CA LEU A 58 5.66 -13.62 9.28
C LEU A 58 4.68 -12.45 9.42
N VAL A 59 3.85 -12.20 8.41
CA VAL A 59 2.79 -11.18 8.49
C VAL A 59 1.83 -11.49 9.63
N PHE A 60 1.38 -12.75 9.77
CA PHE A 60 0.54 -13.20 10.87
C PHE A 60 1.15 -12.88 12.23
N LEU A 61 2.44 -13.20 12.43
CA LEU A 61 3.15 -12.94 13.68
C LEU A 61 3.24 -11.44 13.99
N CYS A 62 3.49 -10.59 12.98
CA CYS A 62 3.55 -9.14 13.14
C CYS A 62 2.22 -8.50 13.54
N ILE A 63 1.08 -9.13 13.26
CA ILE A 63 -0.24 -8.56 13.55
C ILE A 63 -1.04 -9.35 14.60
N LEU A 64 -0.47 -10.42 15.15
CA LEU A 64 -1.10 -11.24 16.19
C LEU A 64 -1.44 -10.44 17.46
N GLY A 65 -0.57 -9.50 17.84
CA GLY A 65 -0.80 -8.56 18.93
C GLY A 65 -1.64 -7.33 18.57
N GLY A 66 -2.28 -7.33 17.40
CA GLY A 66 -3.07 -6.23 16.87
C GLY A 66 -2.23 -5.09 16.29
N LEU A 67 -2.86 -3.93 16.12
CA LEU A 67 -2.26 -2.77 15.44
C LEU A 67 -0.94 -2.32 16.07
N LYS A 68 -0.81 -2.43 17.40
CA LYS A 68 0.43 -2.06 18.11
C LYS A 68 1.65 -2.85 17.62
N TRP A 69 1.50 -4.13 17.29
CA TRP A 69 2.61 -4.94 16.79
C TRP A 69 2.94 -4.62 15.33
N ALA A 70 1.92 -4.34 14.51
CA ALA A 70 2.13 -3.80 13.16
C ALA A 70 2.89 -2.48 13.20
N GLU A 71 2.54 -1.59 14.13
CA GLU A 71 3.21 -0.31 14.33
C GLU A 71 4.66 -0.51 14.73
N ILE A 72 4.95 -1.36 15.74
CA ILE A 72 6.33 -1.68 16.14
C ILE A 72 7.14 -2.24 14.96
N ALA A 73 6.55 -3.14 14.17
CA ALA A 73 7.22 -3.67 12.98
C ALA A 73 7.54 -2.54 11.98
N ASN A 74 6.58 -1.67 11.69
CA ASN A 74 6.77 -0.55 10.77
C ASN A 74 7.75 0.51 11.29
N MET A 75 7.78 0.76 12.60
CA MET A 75 8.74 1.66 13.25
C MET A 75 10.20 1.18 13.11
N VAL A 76 10.42 -0.10 12.81
CA VAL A 76 11.75 -0.65 12.53
C VAL A 76 11.99 -0.75 11.02
N LEU A 77 11.04 -1.35 10.28
CA LEU A 77 11.19 -1.64 8.85
C LEU A 77 11.27 -0.38 7.99
N VAL A 78 10.44 0.64 8.26
CA VAL A 78 10.38 1.85 7.44
C VAL A 78 11.63 2.72 7.59
N PRO A 79 12.18 2.96 8.81
CA PRO A 79 13.46 3.65 8.94
C PRO A 79 14.63 2.89 8.32
N LEU A 80 14.69 1.55 8.49
CA LEU A 80 15.72 0.73 7.84
C LEU A 80 15.63 0.81 6.31
N LEU A 81 14.41 0.74 5.77
CA LEU A 81 14.14 0.95 4.34
C LEU A 81 14.70 2.30 3.88
N LEU A 82 14.40 3.39 4.59
CA LEU A 82 14.90 4.72 4.25
C LEU A 82 16.43 4.80 4.30
N LEU A 83 17.07 4.20 5.31
CA LEU A 83 18.53 4.15 5.41
C LEU A 83 19.16 3.43 4.21
N ILE A 84 18.58 2.31 3.77
CA ILE A 84 19.04 1.58 2.58
C ILE A 84 18.89 2.45 1.32
N ILE A 85 17.75 3.13 1.17
CA ILE A 85 17.50 4.02 0.03
C ILE A 85 18.51 5.17 0.01
N LEU A 86 18.73 5.84 1.15
CA LEU A 86 19.68 6.95 1.23
C LEU A 86 21.14 6.51 0.99
N PHE A 87 21.51 5.33 1.49
CA PHE A 87 22.82 4.74 1.24
C PHE A 87 23.03 4.43 -0.24
N THR A 88 22.10 3.70 -0.86
CA THR A 88 22.18 3.31 -2.27
C THR A 88 22.09 4.53 -3.20
N PHE A 89 21.27 5.51 -2.87
CA PHE A 89 21.22 6.80 -3.54
C PHE A 89 22.57 7.52 -3.49
N SER A 90 23.13 7.72 -2.28
CA SER A 90 24.42 8.39 -2.12
C SER A 90 25.53 7.67 -2.87
N TRP A 91 25.54 6.34 -2.82
CA TRP A 91 26.47 5.52 -3.59
C TRP A 91 26.30 5.71 -5.10
N SER A 92 25.05 5.73 -5.62
CA SER A 92 24.77 5.89 -7.05
C SER A 92 25.31 7.21 -7.61
N LEU A 93 25.30 8.28 -6.81
CA LEU A 93 25.82 9.60 -7.20
C LEU A 93 27.36 9.62 -7.34
N THR A 94 28.07 8.69 -6.71
CA THR A 94 29.54 8.60 -6.81
C THR A 94 30.01 7.84 -8.05
N ARG A 95 29.08 7.28 -8.84
CA ARG A 95 29.41 6.39 -9.94
C ARG A 95 29.78 7.15 -11.22
N PRO A 96 30.85 6.76 -11.91
CA PRO A 96 31.23 7.39 -13.17
C PRO A 96 30.13 7.14 -14.22
N PHE A 97 29.83 8.17 -15.02
CA PHE A 97 28.74 8.18 -16.00
C PHE A 97 27.32 8.12 -15.40
N GLY A 98 27.17 8.12 -14.07
CA GLY A 98 25.85 8.19 -13.43
C GLY A 98 25.10 9.48 -13.79
N GLU A 99 25.83 10.58 -13.95
CA GLU A 99 25.31 11.87 -14.39
C GLU A 99 24.63 11.82 -15.77
N VAL A 100 25.03 10.87 -16.64
CA VAL A 100 24.39 10.69 -17.94
C VAL A 100 22.97 10.15 -17.78
N GLY A 101 22.77 9.22 -16.85
CA GLY A 101 21.44 8.68 -16.53
C GLY A 101 20.55 9.73 -15.85
N ILE A 102 21.11 10.51 -14.93
CA ILE A 102 20.38 11.61 -14.26
C ILE A 102 19.97 12.67 -15.28
N LYS A 103 20.88 13.08 -16.16
CA LYS A 103 20.57 14.04 -17.23
C LYS A 103 19.49 13.50 -18.15
N PHE A 104 19.51 12.20 -18.48
CA PHE A 104 18.46 11.57 -19.25
C PHE A 104 17.09 11.67 -18.54
N LEU A 105 17.02 11.29 -17.25
CA LEU A 105 15.79 11.31 -16.46
C LEU A 105 15.13 12.69 -16.41
N PHE A 106 15.94 13.76 -16.31
CA PHE A 106 15.45 15.14 -16.23
C PHE A 106 15.49 15.90 -17.57
N SER A 107 15.68 15.21 -18.69
CA SER A 107 15.57 15.82 -20.02
C SER A 107 14.15 15.64 -20.56
N PRO A 108 13.29 16.67 -20.50
CA PRO A 108 11.91 16.55 -20.99
C PRO A 108 11.88 16.36 -22.51
N SER A 109 11.09 15.40 -22.97
CA SER A 109 10.73 15.25 -24.38
C SER A 109 9.43 16.00 -24.62
N TRP A 110 9.47 17.26 -25.03
CA TRP A 110 8.26 18.10 -25.12
C TRP A 110 7.17 17.52 -26.04
N ASP A 111 7.57 16.83 -27.10
CA ASP A 111 6.63 16.17 -28.03
C ASP A 111 5.80 15.06 -27.35
N SER A 112 6.27 14.47 -26.25
CA SER A 112 5.52 13.42 -25.56
C SER A 112 4.27 13.95 -24.85
N PHE A 113 4.17 15.25 -24.57
CA PHE A 113 2.97 15.83 -23.97
C PHE A 113 1.76 15.82 -24.91
N ALA A 114 1.99 15.67 -26.22
CA ALA A 114 0.93 15.50 -27.22
C ALA A 114 0.38 14.07 -27.27
N ASP A 115 1.08 13.10 -26.66
CA ASP A 115 0.65 11.71 -26.62
C ASP A 115 -0.30 11.48 -25.42
N PRO A 116 -1.58 11.14 -25.65
CA PRO A 116 -2.52 10.86 -24.56
C PRO A 116 -2.05 9.72 -23.65
N THR A 117 -1.31 8.75 -24.19
CA THR A 117 -0.85 7.58 -23.42
C THR A 117 0.06 7.97 -22.26
N LEU A 118 0.86 9.04 -22.41
CA LEU A 118 1.69 9.59 -21.34
C LEU A 118 0.86 9.96 -20.11
N TRP A 119 -0.24 10.68 -20.33
CA TRP A 119 -1.12 11.17 -19.26
C TRP A 119 -1.85 10.02 -18.59
N ILE A 120 -2.34 9.05 -19.38
CA ILE A 120 -3.01 7.86 -18.86
C ILE A 120 -2.06 7.04 -18.00
N SER A 121 -0.84 6.77 -18.48
CA SER A 121 0.18 6.06 -17.69
C SER A 121 0.53 6.82 -16.40
N ALA A 122 0.65 8.15 -16.44
CA ALA A 122 0.95 8.96 -15.26
C ALA A 122 -0.18 8.92 -14.22
N LEU A 123 -1.44 9.06 -14.66
CA LEU A 123 -2.61 9.00 -13.78
C LEU A 123 -2.77 7.61 -13.15
N SER A 124 -2.70 6.56 -13.98
CA SER A 124 -2.74 5.18 -13.49
C SER A 124 -1.63 4.89 -12.48
N GLN A 125 -0.38 5.28 -12.79
CA GLN A 125 0.75 5.09 -11.88
C GLN A 125 0.53 5.80 -10.54
N ASN A 126 0.07 7.06 -10.56
CA ASN A 126 -0.17 7.82 -9.33
C ASN A 126 -1.29 7.19 -8.46
N ALA A 127 -2.34 6.66 -9.08
CA ALA A 127 -3.41 5.96 -8.37
C ALA A 127 -2.90 4.69 -7.67
N PHE A 128 -2.06 3.89 -8.33
CA PHE A 128 -1.44 2.70 -7.73
C PHE A 128 -0.45 3.05 -6.63
N ASP A 129 0.47 3.97 -6.93
CA ASP A 129 1.58 4.33 -6.05
C ASP A 129 1.06 4.87 -4.71
N THR A 130 0.00 5.67 -4.75
CA THR A 130 -0.66 6.18 -3.54
C THR A 130 -1.62 5.18 -2.89
N GLY A 131 -1.89 4.03 -3.51
CA GLY A 131 -2.88 3.07 -3.01
C GLY A 131 -4.31 3.61 -3.00
N ALA A 132 -4.64 4.51 -3.93
CA ALA A 132 -5.98 5.09 -4.06
C ALA A 132 -7.01 3.98 -4.29
N GLY A 133 -8.09 3.95 -3.50
CA GLY A 133 -9.14 2.92 -3.64
C GLY A 133 -8.84 1.57 -2.97
N THR A 134 -7.67 1.39 -2.34
CA THR A 134 -7.33 0.13 -1.65
C THR A 134 -8.15 -0.10 -0.37
N GLY A 135 -8.62 0.98 0.26
CA GLY A 135 -9.31 0.98 1.55
C GLY A 135 -8.37 0.95 2.78
N CYS A 136 -7.04 0.80 2.58
CA CYS A 136 -6.08 0.71 3.68
C CYS A 136 -6.10 1.96 4.58
N PHE A 137 -6.17 3.15 3.99
CA PHE A 137 -6.27 4.40 4.76
C PHE A 137 -7.56 4.51 5.57
N VAL A 138 -8.67 3.91 5.12
CA VAL A 138 -9.92 3.89 5.89
C VAL A 138 -9.76 2.99 7.12
N ALA A 139 -9.09 1.85 6.97
CA ALA A 139 -8.76 0.99 8.11
C ALA A 139 -7.87 1.71 9.12
N TYR A 140 -6.85 2.44 8.68
CA TYR A 140 -6.01 3.22 9.59
C TYR A 140 -6.74 4.40 10.24
N ALA A 141 -7.53 5.14 9.45
CA ALA A 141 -8.33 6.25 9.94
C ALA A 141 -9.39 5.80 10.97
N SER A 142 -9.81 4.53 10.97
CA SER A 142 -10.72 4.00 12.00
C SER A 142 -10.14 4.00 13.41
N TYR A 143 -8.82 4.15 13.54
CA TYR A 143 -8.11 4.27 14.82
C TYR A 143 -7.80 5.72 15.20
N PHE A 144 -8.14 6.70 14.34
CA PHE A 144 -7.90 8.11 14.63
C PHE A 144 -8.92 8.65 15.63
N SER A 145 -8.43 9.55 16.48
CA SER A 145 -9.19 10.43 17.36
C SER A 145 -9.43 11.80 16.71
N ARG A 146 -10.21 12.66 17.37
CA ARG A 146 -10.44 14.05 16.92
C ARG A 146 -9.18 14.91 16.93
N ASN A 147 -8.15 14.51 17.68
CA ASN A 147 -6.89 15.27 17.77
C ASN A 147 -5.91 14.90 16.65
N ASP A 148 -6.20 13.84 15.89
CA ASP A 148 -5.33 13.41 14.80
C ASP A 148 -5.51 14.29 13.55
N VAL A 149 -4.39 14.66 12.94
CA VAL A 149 -4.32 15.64 11.84
C VAL A 149 -4.48 14.99 10.46
N SER A 150 -5.68 14.45 10.20
CA SER A 150 -6.02 13.72 8.98
C SER A 150 -5.69 14.46 7.66
N VAL A 151 -5.96 15.76 7.57
CA VAL A 151 -5.74 16.57 6.36
C VAL A 151 -4.25 16.76 6.11
N ARG A 152 -3.46 16.97 7.18
CA ARG A 152 -2.00 17.04 7.06
C ARG A 152 -1.43 15.71 6.59
N TYR A 153 -1.84 14.59 7.18
CA TYR A 153 -1.37 13.27 6.76
C TYR A 153 -1.73 12.97 5.31
N ALA A 154 -2.96 13.29 4.87
CA ALA A 154 -3.40 13.10 3.50
C ALA A 154 -2.59 13.90 2.46
N LEU A 155 -1.94 14.99 2.85
CA LEU A 155 -1.05 15.78 1.98
C LEU A 155 0.42 15.36 2.09
N ILE A 156 0.91 15.11 3.30
CA ILE A 156 2.32 14.81 3.55
C ILE A 156 2.68 13.41 3.07
N ILE A 157 1.82 12.41 3.29
CA ILE A 157 2.13 11.02 2.94
C ILE A 157 2.38 10.87 1.42
N PRO A 158 1.48 11.32 0.51
CA PRO A 158 1.75 11.22 -0.93
C PRO A 158 2.94 12.08 -1.39
N LEU A 159 3.18 13.23 -0.75
CA LEU A 159 4.33 14.08 -1.07
C LEU A 159 5.65 13.37 -0.77
N VAL A 160 5.76 12.77 0.43
CA VAL A 160 6.94 11.99 0.83
C VAL A 160 7.08 10.75 -0.06
N ASN A 161 5.98 10.08 -0.41
CA ASN A 161 5.98 8.96 -1.35
C ASN A 161 6.62 9.35 -2.69
N ASN A 162 6.13 10.44 -3.31
CA ASN A 162 6.66 10.94 -4.57
C ASN A 162 8.14 11.36 -4.48
N LEU A 163 8.56 11.93 -3.36
CA LEU A 163 9.96 12.28 -3.13
C LEU A 163 10.85 11.02 -3.11
N VAL A 164 10.41 9.97 -2.41
CA VAL A 164 11.11 8.67 -2.39
C VAL A 164 11.12 8.04 -3.78
N SER A 165 10.02 8.10 -4.53
CA SER A 165 9.96 7.62 -5.92
C SER A 165 10.96 8.33 -6.83
N ILE A 166 11.13 9.65 -6.70
CA ILE A 166 12.15 10.41 -7.43
C ILE A 166 13.58 9.98 -7.03
N ILE A 167 13.84 9.82 -5.72
CA ILE A 167 15.14 9.34 -5.22
C ILE A 167 15.46 7.96 -5.81
N CYS A 168 14.52 7.03 -5.76
CA CYS A 168 14.66 5.70 -6.35
C CYS A 168 14.89 5.77 -7.87
N GLY A 169 14.16 6.64 -8.58
CA GLY A 169 14.37 6.89 -10.00
C GLY A 169 15.79 7.36 -10.31
N ILE A 170 16.31 8.34 -9.57
CA ILE A 170 17.69 8.82 -9.71
C ILE A 170 18.69 7.68 -9.46
N THR A 171 18.50 6.90 -8.39
CA THR A 171 19.35 5.77 -8.03
C THR A 171 19.41 4.74 -9.15
N ILE A 172 18.26 4.34 -9.69
CA ILE A 172 18.16 3.32 -10.75
C ILE A 172 18.77 3.85 -12.05
N PHE A 173 18.36 5.03 -12.53
CA PHE A 173 18.89 5.58 -13.79
C PHE A 173 20.40 5.84 -13.70
N GLY A 174 20.88 6.41 -12.60
CA GLY A 174 22.31 6.64 -12.38
C GLY A 174 23.11 5.34 -12.38
N THR A 175 22.63 4.31 -11.66
CA THR A 175 23.32 3.02 -11.56
C THR A 175 23.31 2.27 -12.89
N VAL A 176 22.15 2.17 -13.56
CA VAL A 176 22.02 1.45 -14.84
C VAL A 176 22.91 2.06 -15.91
N PHE A 177 22.87 3.39 -16.08
CA PHE A 177 23.69 4.06 -17.08
C PHE A 177 25.18 3.95 -16.78
N SER A 178 25.60 4.15 -15.53
CA SER A 178 26.98 3.95 -15.09
C SER A 178 27.47 2.55 -15.47
N THR A 179 26.75 1.51 -15.01
CA THR A 179 27.16 0.13 -15.22
C THR A 179 27.23 -0.24 -16.70
N MET A 180 26.21 0.14 -17.48
CA MET A 180 26.13 -0.22 -18.89
C MET A 180 27.21 0.46 -19.72
N LEU A 181 27.47 1.74 -19.49
CA LEU A 181 28.54 2.48 -20.19
C LEU A 181 29.93 2.01 -19.79
N LEU A 182 30.14 1.61 -18.53
CA LEU A 182 31.39 0.99 -18.10
C LEU A 182 31.63 -0.38 -18.75
N LYS A 183 30.58 -1.20 -18.89
CA LYS A 183 30.66 -2.53 -19.51
C LYS A 183 30.83 -2.44 -21.03
N ASN A 184 30.12 -1.52 -21.67
CA ASN A 184 30.19 -1.31 -23.11
C ASN A 184 30.03 0.18 -23.46
N PRO A 185 31.16 0.90 -23.67
CA PRO A 185 31.16 2.33 -23.98
C PRO A 185 30.48 2.70 -25.30
N THR A 186 30.20 1.74 -26.19
CA THR A 186 29.56 1.97 -27.48
C THR A 186 28.02 1.94 -27.41
N LEU A 187 27.45 1.62 -26.24
CA LEU A 187 26.00 1.59 -26.07
C LEU A 187 25.38 2.97 -26.23
N THR A 188 24.30 3.02 -27.01
CA THR A 188 23.49 4.23 -27.16
C THR A 188 22.52 4.36 -25.98
N ARG A 189 22.08 5.59 -25.69
CA ARG A 189 21.04 5.83 -24.67
C ARG A 189 19.78 5.03 -24.97
N ASN A 190 19.36 4.98 -26.23
CA ASN A 190 18.16 4.26 -26.64
C ASN A 190 18.26 2.75 -26.39
N SER A 191 19.44 2.14 -26.57
CA SER A 191 19.64 0.72 -26.24
C SER A 191 19.54 0.46 -24.73
N ILE A 192 20.09 1.35 -23.89
CA ILE A 192 19.98 1.23 -22.43
C ILE A 192 18.51 1.35 -22.00
N ILE A 193 17.78 2.30 -22.57
CA ILE A 193 16.35 2.47 -22.27
C ILE A 193 15.51 1.32 -22.80
N GLY A 194 15.81 0.79 -23.99
CA GLY A 194 15.14 -0.40 -24.52
C GLY A 194 15.28 -1.59 -23.57
N MET A 195 16.47 -1.76 -22.98
CA MET A 195 16.73 -2.78 -21.96
C MET A 195 15.96 -2.53 -20.67
N MET A 196 15.95 -1.30 -20.16
CA MET A 196 15.17 -0.93 -18.96
C MET A 196 13.65 -1.10 -19.15
N LYS A 197 13.18 -0.99 -20.40
CA LYS A 197 11.79 -1.23 -20.78
C LYS A 197 11.46 -2.70 -21.05
N MET A 198 12.44 -3.61 -21.00
CA MET A 198 12.17 -5.03 -21.13
C MET A 198 11.46 -5.53 -19.87
N SER A 199 10.14 -5.51 -19.93
CA SER A 199 9.27 -6.09 -18.93
C SER A 199 9.13 -7.58 -19.23
N GLY A 200 9.75 -8.43 -18.41
CA GLY A 200 9.32 -9.82 -18.28
C GLY A 200 7.85 -9.89 -17.83
N PRO A 201 7.22 -11.08 -17.82
CA PRO A 201 5.84 -11.25 -17.35
C PRO A 201 5.61 -10.55 -15.99
N GLY A 202 4.60 -9.68 -15.89
CA GLY A 202 4.29 -8.94 -14.65
C GLY A 202 5.34 -7.90 -14.21
N GLY A 203 6.11 -7.31 -15.12
CA GLY A 203 7.09 -6.26 -14.77
C GLY A 203 8.35 -6.78 -14.05
N THR A 204 8.58 -8.09 -14.08
CA THR A 204 9.63 -8.78 -13.33
C THR A 204 11.04 -8.62 -13.93
N GLY A 205 11.12 -8.34 -15.24
CA GLY A 205 12.37 -8.39 -16.00
C GLY A 205 13.47 -7.45 -15.49
N LEU A 206 13.14 -6.18 -15.22
CA LEU A 206 14.15 -5.25 -14.68
C LEU A 206 14.66 -5.73 -13.32
N THR A 207 13.75 -6.03 -12.40
CA THR A 207 14.04 -6.32 -11.00
C THR A 207 14.74 -7.66 -10.80
N PHE A 208 14.25 -8.74 -11.39
CA PHE A 208 14.71 -10.10 -11.12
C PHE A 208 15.71 -10.64 -12.15
N THR A 209 15.79 -10.02 -13.33
CA THR A 209 16.74 -10.40 -14.39
C THR A 209 17.88 -9.39 -14.50
N TRP A 210 17.58 -8.10 -14.64
CA TRP A 210 18.63 -7.11 -14.96
C TRP A 210 19.36 -6.56 -13.74
N ILE A 211 18.69 -6.32 -12.61
CA ILE A 211 19.35 -5.77 -11.40
C ILE A 211 20.49 -6.66 -10.90
N PRO A 212 20.34 -8.00 -10.77
CA PRO A 212 21.46 -8.87 -10.41
C PRO A 212 22.65 -8.75 -11.37
N VAL A 213 22.39 -8.72 -12.68
CA VAL A 213 23.41 -8.59 -13.73
C VAL A 213 24.12 -7.24 -13.68
N LEU A 214 23.38 -6.17 -13.43
CA LEU A 214 23.91 -4.83 -13.29
C LEU A 214 24.87 -4.75 -12.10
N PHE A 215 24.49 -5.29 -10.95
CA PHE A 215 25.34 -5.25 -9.77
C PHE A 215 26.55 -6.18 -9.85
N ALA A 216 26.49 -7.27 -10.63
CA ALA A 216 27.64 -8.14 -10.86
C ALA A 216 28.88 -7.38 -11.39
N SER A 217 28.68 -6.30 -12.15
CA SER A 217 29.76 -5.46 -12.68
C SER A 217 30.59 -4.71 -11.62
N VAL A 218 30.07 -4.58 -10.40
CA VAL A 218 30.68 -3.82 -9.30
C VAL A 218 31.50 -4.75 -8.36
N GLY A 219 31.53 -6.06 -8.65
CA GLY A 219 32.25 -7.05 -7.84
C GLY A 219 31.61 -7.27 -6.46
N ILE A 220 32.42 -7.38 -5.40
CA ILE A 220 31.94 -7.72 -4.05
C ILE A 220 30.93 -6.69 -3.50
N MET A 221 31.18 -5.41 -3.77
CA MET A 221 30.26 -4.32 -3.37
C MET A 221 28.93 -4.44 -4.12
N GLY A 222 28.97 -4.93 -5.37
CA GLY A 222 27.78 -5.25 -6.14
C GLY A 222 26.87 -6.26 -5.47
N ARG A 223 27.43 -7.32 -4.89
CA ARG A 223 26.65 -8.30 -4.11
C ARG A 223 25.95 -7.64 -2.93
N ILE A 224 26.66 -6.82 -2.15
CA ILE A 224 26.08 -6.10 -1.01
C ILE A 224 24.92 -5.20 -1.48
N LEU A 225 25.11 -4.45 -2.57
CA LEU A 225 24.08 -3.55 -3.11
C LEU A 225 22.86 -4.31 -3.66
N CYS A 226 23.08 -5.44 -4.34
CA CYS A 226 22.02 -6.32 -4.83
C CYS A 226 21.21 -6.88 -3.66
N SER A 227 21.87 -7.37 -2.62
CA SER A 227 21.22 -7.83 -1.39
C SER A 227 20.42 -6.71 -0.72
N LEU A 228 21.00 -5.52 -0.55
CA LEU A 228 20.31 -4.37 0.03
C LEU A 228 19.10 -3.94 -0.81
N PHE A 229 19.19 -4.00 -2.14
CA PHE A 229 18.07 -3.70 -3.03
C PHE A 229 16.90 -4.67 -2.83
N PHE A 230 17.15 -5.99 -2.81
CA PHE A 230 16.09 -6.96 -2.56
C PHE A 230 15.55 -6.91 -1.13
N LEU A 231 16.40 -6.59 -0.14
CA LEU A 231 15.97 -6.36 1.23
C LEU A 231 15.04 -5.14 1.33
N CYS A 232 15.39 -4.05 0.63
CA CYS A 232 14.59 -2.84 0.49
C CYS A 232 13.22 -3.16 -0.14
N LEU A 233 13.19 -3.87 -1.27
CA LEU A 233 11.94 -4.31 -1.88
C LEU A 233 11.11 -5.22 -0.96
N CYS A 234 11.77 -6.13 -0.25
CA CYS A 234 11.10 -6.99 0.72
C CYS A 234 10.46 -6.20 1.84
N PHE A 235 11.16 -5.21 2.42
CA PHE A 235 10.61 -4.37 3.48
C PHE A 235 9.44 -3.52 2.97
N ALA A 236 9.59 -2.86 1.82
CA ALA A 236 8.51 -2.07 1.21
C ALA A 236 7.27 -2.92 0.92
N GLY A 237 7.47 -4.14 0.42
CA GLY A 237 6.39 -5.08 0.16
C GLY A 237 5.73 -5.63 1.42
N PHE A 238 6.54 -5.96 2.42
CA PHE A 238 6.07 -6.54 3.67
C PHE A 238 5.21 -5.57 4.49
N THR A 239 5.61 -4.29 4.59
CA THR A 239 4.82 -3.26 5.28
C THR A 239 3.48 -2.99 4.57
N SER A 240 3.46 -3.05 3.23
CA SER A 240 2.24 -2.96 2.43
C SER A 240 1.32 -4.16 2.65
N LEU A 241 1.88 -5.37 2.75
CA LEU A 241 1.13 -6.58 3.07
C LEU A 241 0.49 -6.56 4.45
N ILE A 242 1.22 -6.09 5.48
CA ILE A 242 0.67 -5.91 6.83
C ILE A 242 -0.63 -5.09 6.75
N SER A 243 -0.61 -3.98 6.02
CA SER A 243 -1.76 -3.10 5.81
C SER A 243 -2.92 -3.82 5.11
N GLY A 244 -2.63 -4.55 4.04
CA GLY A 244 -3.63 -5.27 3.25
C GLY A 244 -4.30 -6.41 4.01
N VAL A 245 -3.53 -7.21 4.76
CA VAL A 245 -4.07 -8.30 5.60
C VAL A 245 -4.86 -7.72 6.77
N GLN A 246 -4.37 -6.64 7.40
CA GLN A 246 -5.06 -5.98 8.50
C GLN A 246 -6.43 -5.41 8.07
N LEU A 247 -6.51 -4.79 6.89
CA LEU A 247 -7.77 -4.32 6.33
C LEU A 247 -8.80 -5.46 6.22
N PHE A 248 -8.39 -6.61 5.70
CA PHE A 248 -9.27 -7.75 5.56
C PHE A 248 -9.69 -8.33 6.91
N ALA A 249 -8.76 -8.42 7.86
CA ALA A 249 -9.03 -8.86 9.22
C ALA A 249 -10.02 -7.92 9.93
N LEU A 250 -9.95 -6.62 9.69
CA LEU A 250 -10.89 -5.64 10.24
C LEU A 250 -12.29 -5.82 9.65
N CYS A 251 -12.41 -6.06 8.34
CA CYS A 251 -13.69 -6.34 7.69
C CYS A 251 -14.37 -7.59 8.28
N ILE A 252 -13.62 -8.66 8.54
CA ILE A 252 -14.14 -9.88 9.18
C ILE A 252 -14.45 -9.63 10.66
N LYS A 253 -13.60 -8.89 11.37
CA LYS A 253 -13.85 -8.53 12.78
C LYS A 253 -15.17 -7.76 12.95
N ASN A 254 -15.51 -6.91 11.99
CA ASN A 254 -16.77 -6.16 11.99
C ASN A 254 -18.00 -7.06 11.88
N THR A 255 -17.90 -8.32 11.46
CA THR A 255 -19.02 -9.28 11.51
C THR A 255 -19.19 -9.90 12.90
N GLY A 256 -18.53 -9.37 13.94
CA GLY A 256 -18.62 -9.84 15.33
C GLY A 256 -17.65 -10.97 15.69
N VAL A 257 -16.71 -11.31 14.82
CA VAL A 257 -15.70 -12.35 15.07
C VAL A 257 -14.53 -11.75 15.88
N SER A 258 -13.94 -12.54 16.78
CA SER A 258 -12.79 -12.08 17.56
C SER A 258 -11.60 -11.73 16.65
N HIS A 259 -10.75 -10.79 17.07
CA HIS A 259 -9.66 -10.30 16.24
C HIS A 259 -8.68 -11.41 15.81
N ARG A 260 -8.33 -12.33 16.73
CA ARG A 260 -7.42 -13.45 16.44
C ARG A 260 -7.96 -14.42 15.40
N ILE A 261 -9.26 -14.74 15.46
CA ILE A 261 -9.91 -15.61 14.49
C ILE A 261 -10.03 -14.89 13.14
N SER A 262 -10.43 -13.63 13.15
CA SER A 262 -10.53 -12.79 11.94
C SER A 262 -9.20 -12.71 11.20
N LEU A 263 -8.11 -12.57 11.96
CA LEU A 263 -6.75 -12.59 11.45
C LEU A 263 -6.36 -13.95 10.87
N ALA A 264 -6.59 -15.05 11.61
CA ALA A 264 -6.26 -16.38 11.12
C ALA A 264 -7.00 -16.69 9.80
N ILE A 265 -8.30 -16.38 9.73
CA ILE A 265 -9.08 -16.49 8.49
C ILE A 265 -8.47 -15.63 7.39
N SER A 266 -8.07 -14.40 7.71
CA SER A 266 -7.48 -13.49 6.73
C SER A 266 -6.21 -14.06 6.12
N VAL A 267 -5.28 -14.54 6.93
CA VAL A 267 -4.00 -15.09 6.46
C VAL A 267 -4.20 -16.38 5.67
N ILE A 268 -5.09 -17.27 6.14
CA ILE A 268 -5.42 -18.51 5.43
C ILE A 268 -6.01 -18.20 4.05
N LEU A 269 -6.93 -17.23 3.96
CA LEU A 269 -7.51 -16.84 2.68
C LEU A 269 -6.49 -16.17 1.75
N HIS A 270 -5.60 -15.31 2.28
CA HIS A 270 -4.52 -14.74 1.46
C HIS A 270 -3.59 -15.82 0.92
N PHE A 271 -3.26 -16.83 1.73
CA PHE A 271 -2.45 -17.96 1.30
C PHE A 271 -3.15 -18.80 0.24
N LEU A 272 -4.40 -19.23 0.48
CA LEU A 272 -5.13 -20.09 -0.44
C LEU A 272 -5.45 -19.40 -1.77
N CYS A 273 -5.84 -18.13 -1.74
CA CYS A 273 -6.13 -17.36 -2.95
C CYS A 273 -4.86 -16.88 -3.66
N GLY A 274 -3.73 -16.73 -2.96
CA GLY A 274 -2.42 -16.45 -3.54
C GLY A 274 -1.74 -17.67 -4.14
N LEU A 275 -2.10 -18.89 -3.69
CA LEU A 275 -1.46 -20.14 -4.11
C LEU A 275 -1.43 -20.37 -5.64
N PRO A 276 -2.51 -20.12 -6.42
CA PRO A 276 -2.45 -20.25 -7.87
C PRO A 276 -1.43 -19.30 -8.52
N SER A 277 -1.26 -18.09 -7.96
CA SER A 277 -0.25 -17.14 -8.42
C SER A 277 1.18 -17.58 -8.08
N ALA A 278 1.35 -18.32 -6.98
CA ALA A 278 2.64 -18.90 -6.60
C ALA A 278 3.02 -20.12 -7.45
N LEU A 279 2.02 -20.87 -7.94
CA LEU A 279 2.23 -22.05 -8.76
C LEU A 279 2.36 -21.72 -10.26
N TRP A 280 1.71 -20.66 -10.72
CA TRP A 280 1.67 -20.33 -12.14
C TRP A 280 1.80 -18.83 -12.42
N ILE A 281 2.95 -18.44 -13.00
CA ILE A 281 3.28 -17.04 -13.28
C ILE A 281 2.30 -16.35 -14.25
N ASN A 282 1.71 -17.10 -15.18
CA ASN A 282 0.70 -16.55 -16.10
C ASN A 282 -0.59 -16.19 -15.34
N PHE A 283 -0.97 -16.98 -14.34
CA PHE A 283 -2.09 -16.63 -13.47
C PHE A 283 -1.77 -15.36 -12.70
N LEU A 284 -0.58 -15.23 -12.12
CA LEU A 284 -0.16 -14.01 -11.44
C LEU A 284 -0.23 -12.79 -12.37
N THR A 285 0.23 -12.93 -13.62
CA THR A 285 0.23 -11.83 -14.60
C THR A 285 -1.20 -11.41 -14.98
N ASN A 286 -2.12 -12.37 -15.15
CA ASN A 286 -3.53 -12.08 -15.34
C ASN A 286 -4.11 -11.36 -14.12
N GLN A 287 -3.90 -11.87 -12.90
CA GLN A 287 -4.42 -11.26 -11.68
C GLN A 287 -3.89 -9.83 -11.48
N ASP A 288 -2.60 -9.59 -11.73
CA ASP A 288 -2.02 -8.25 -11.64
C ASP A 288 -2.69 -7.27 -12.60
N THR A 289 -2.89 -7.69 -13.84
CA THR A 289 -3.56 -6.87 -14.87
C THR A 289 -5.04 -6.63 -14.52
N THR A 290 -5.79 -7.68 -14.19
CA THR A 290 -7.22 -7.64 -13.88
C THR A 290 -7.55 -6.75 -12.69
N TRP A 291 -6.84 -6.93 -11.58
CA TRP A 291 -7.17 -6.23 -10.33
C TRP A 291 -6.58 -4.84 -10.25
N SER A 292 -5.57 -4.55 -11.07
CA SER A 292 -5.10 -3.20 -11.27
C SER A 292 -6.27 -2.28 -11.67
N PHE A 293 -6.94 -2.53 -12.78
CA PHE A 293 -8.01 -1.63 -13.23
C PHE A 293 -9.24 -1.63 -12.31
N ALA A 294 -9.50 -2.74 -11.60
CA ALA A 294 -10.55 -2.78 -10.57
C ALA A 294 -10.29 -1.80 -9.41
N LEU A 295 -9.03 -1.47 -9.12
CA LEU A 295 -8.68 -0.52 -8.07
C LEU A 295 -9.20 0.89 -8.39
N ILE A 296 -9.18 1.29 -9.67
CA ILE A 296 -9.73 2.58 -10.13
C ILE A 296 -11.24 2.63 -9.89
N ILE A 297 -11.96 1.53 -10.17
CA ILE A 297 -13.40 1.41 -9.89
C ILE A 297 -13.67 1.53 -8.38
N SER A 298 -12.87 0.84 -7.55
CA SER A 298 -12.97 0.92 -6.09
C SER A 298 -12.76 2.37 -5.61
N GLY A 299 -11.75 3.07 -6.13
CA GLY A 299 -11.51 4.48 -5.85
C GLY A 299 -12.70 5.36 -6.23
N ALA A 300 -13.28 5.15 -7.41
CA ALA A 300 -14.46 5.88 -7.87
C ALA A 300 -15.68 5.64 -6.96
N ILE A 301 -15.86 4.43 -6.44
CA ILE A 301 -16.91 4.12 -5.46
C ILE A 301 -16.71 4.91 -4.16
N PHE A 302 -15.47 4.98 -3.64
CA PHE A 302 -15.18 5.82 -2.47
C PHE A 302 -15.51 7.30 -2.71
N THR A 303 -15.16 7.83 -3.87
CA THR A 303 -15.51 9.20 -4.27
C THR A 303 -17.03 9.38 -4.35
N LEU A 304 -17.74 8.41 -4.95
CA LEU A 304 -19.20 8.44 -5.07
C LEU A 304 -19.88 8.47 -3.69
N LEU A 305 -19.37 7.75 -2.69
CA LEU A 305 -19.89 7.80 -1.32
C LEU A 305 -19.84 9.23 -0.75
N VAL A 306 -18.74 9.95 -0.99
CA VAL A 306 -18.59 11.36 -0.56
C VAL A 306 -19.56 12.27 -1.33
N VAL A 307 -19.75 12.02 -2.62
CA VAL A 307 -20.70 12.78 -3.46
C VAL A 307 -22.14 12.57 -2.99
N VAL A 308 -22.55 11.32 -2.73
CA VAL A 308 -23.90 10.97 -2.25
C VAL A 308 -24.18 11.55 -0.86
N TYR A 309 -23.18 11.53 0.03
CA TYR A 309 -23.29 12.17 1.34
C TYR A 309 -23.37 13.71 1.26
N GLY A 310 -22.92 14.28 0.15
CA GLY A 310 -22.83 15.71 -0.10
C GLY A 310 -21.43 16.24 0.19
N VAL A 311 -20.71 16.63 -0.86
CA VAL A 311 -19.27 16.99 -0.79
C VAL A 311 -19.00 18.14 0.18
N GLU A 312 -19.82 19.20 0.15
CA GLU A 312 -19.68 20.34 1.06
C GLU A 312 -20.00 19.96 2.52
N ARG A 313 -20.96 19.06 2.71
CA ARG A 313 -21.31 18.53 4.02
C ARG A 313 -20.16 17.69 4.57
N TYR A 314 -19.57 16.80 3.76
CA TYR A 314 -18.40 16.01 4.14
C TYR A 314 -17.24 16.91 4.54
N ARG A 315 -16.89 17.87 3.68
CA ARG A 315 -15.78 18.81 3.91
C ARG A 315 -15.92 19.58 5.22
N LYS A 316 -17.12 20.09 5.51
CA LYS A 316 -17.37 20.89 6.73
C LYS A 316 -17.49 20.00 7.97
N VAL A 317 -18.43 19.06 7.95
CA VAL A 317 -18.86 18.30 9.13
C VAL A 317 -17.86 17.21 9.48
N VAL A 318 -17.46 16.38 8.51
CA VAL A 318 -16.64 15.18 8.77
C VAL A 318 -15.16 15.52 8.91
N VAL A 319 -14.69 16.55 8.19
CA VAL A 319 -13.27 16.91 8.18
C VAL A 319 -12.98 18.18 8.99
N ASN A 320 -13.50 19.34 8.56
CA ASN A 320 -13.08 20.62 9.12
C ASN A 320 -13.56 20.91 10.54
N ASP A 321 -14.75 20.45 10.90
CA ASP A 321 -15.37 20.74 12.19
C ASP A 321 -15.13 19.59 13.20
N PHE A 322 -14.93 18.36 12.72
CA PHE A 322 -14.64 17.20 13.57
C PHE A 322 -13.19 17.19 14.10
N GLY A 323 -12.22 17.56 13.25
CA GLY A 323 -10.79 17.59 13.61
C GLY A 323 -10.41 18.81 14.45
N ILE A 324 -9.66 18.58 15.52
CA ILE A 324 -9.14 19.60 16.43
C ILE A 324 -7.67 19.86 16.08
N GLY A 325 -7.32 21.10 15.72
CA GLY A 325 -5.94 21.49 15.42
C GLY A 325 -5.42 21.12 14.03
N ASP A 326 -6.26 20.55 13.16
CA ASP A 326 -5.91 20.18 11.79
C ASP A 326 -6.01 21.35 10.79
N TRP A 327 -5.48 21.17 9.58
CA TRP A 327 -5.71 22.09 8.47
C TRP A 327 -7.12 21.95 7.92
N LYS A 328 -7.67 23.06 7.44
CA LYS A 328 -9.01 23.07 6.85
C LYS A 328 -8.96 22.83 5.35
N LEU A 329 -9.74 21.86 4.88
CA LEU A 329 -10.00 21.64 3.47
C LEU A 329 -10.73 22.86 2.88
N ARG A 330 -10.13 23.45 1.85
CA ARG A 330 -10.65 24.61 1.13
C ARG A 330 -11.66 24.18 0.05
N ILE A 331 -12.41 25.15 -0.45
CA ILE A 331 -13.45 24.94 -1.48
C ILE A 331 -12.94 24.25 -2.77
N PRO A 332 -11.71 24.48 -3.26
CA PRO A 332 -11.22 23.78 -4.46
C PRO A 332 -11.21 22.25 -4.33
N TRP A 333 -11.03 21.73 -3.11
CA TRP A 333 -11.10 20.28 -2.85
C TRP A 333 -12.48 19.72 -3.22
N SER A 334 -13.55 20.47 -2.95
CA SER A 334 -14.91 20.04 -3.28
C SER A 334 -15.13 19.90 -4.78
N PHE A 335 -14.56 20.82 -5.57
CA PHE A 335 -14.62 20.73 -7.03
C PHE A 335 -13.85 19.51 -7.54
N ILE A 336 -12.67 19.24 -6.98
CA ILE A 336 -11.85 18.08 -7.34
C ILE A 336 -12.62 16.78 -7.09
N ILE A 337 -13.23 16.63 -5.92
CA ILE A 337 -13.96 15.41 -5.54
C ILE A 337 -15.30 15.28 -6.30
N ALA A 338 -16.01 16.37 -6.52
CA ALA A 338 -17.32 16.32 -7.18
C ALA A 338 -17.23 16.14 -8.70
N VAL A 339 -16.16 16.65 -9.33
CA VAL A 339 -16.07 16.77 -10.79
C VAL A 339 -14.80 16.11 -11.33
N CYS A 340 -13.62 16.52 -10.89
CA CYS A 340 -12.36 16.06 -11.49
C CYS A 340 -12.16 14.55 -11.33
N VAL A 341 -12.24 14.04 -10.10
CA VAL A 341 -11.97 12.62 -9.80
C VAL A 341 -12.98 11.68 -10.48
N PRO A 342 -14.31 11.94 -10.45
CA PRO A 342 -15.26 11.10 -11.19
C PRO A 342 -15.05 11.10 -12.71
N LEU A 343 -14.74 12.26 -13.31
CA LEU A 343 -14.46 12.36 -14.73
C LEU A 343 -13.16 11.62 -15.11
N GLU A 344 -12.13 11.75 -14.28
CA GLU A 344 -10.85 11.06 -14.46
C GLU A 344 -11.03 9.53 -14.39
N ALA A 345 -11.73 9.03 -13.37
CA ALA A 345 -11.99 7.60 -13.24
C ALA A 345 -12.81 7.06 -14.43
N ALA A 346 -13.84 7.78 -14.85
CA ALA A 346 -14.64 7.41 -16.01
C ALA A 346 -13.78 7.38 -17.29
N PHE A 347 -12.95 8.41 -17.50
CA PHE A 347 -12.04 8.49 -18.63
C PHE A 347 -11.04 7.33 -18.66
N LEU A 348 -10.38 7.02 -17.55
CA LEU A 348 -9.39 5.95 -17.46
C LEU A 348 -10.01 4.57 -17.74
N ILE A 349 -11.20 4.29 -17.19
CA ILE A 349 -11.90 3.02 -17.42
C ILE A 349 -12.34 2.89 -18.89
N VAL A 350 -12.95 3.94 -19.45
CA VAL A 350 -13.41 3.93 -20.85
C VAL A 350 -12.22 3.79 -21.81
N TRP A 351 -11.15 4.54 -21.56
CA TRP A 351 -9.93 4.44 -22.34
C TRP A 351 -9.34 3.02 -22.29
N TRP A 352 -9.21 2.45 -21.09
CA TRP A 352 -8.67 1.11 -20.93
C TRP A 352 -9.50 0.07 -21.68
N ILE A 353 -10.83 0.08 -21.52
CA ILE A 353 -11.73 -0.82 -22.27
C ILE A 353 -11.53 -0.65 -23.79
N TYR A 354 -11.46 0.59 -24.28
CA TYR A 354 -11.22 0.86 -25.69
C TYR A 354 -9.86 0.33 -26.16
N ALA A 355 -8.80 0.49 -25.35
CA ALA A 355 -7.46 0.01 -25.66
C ALA A 355 -7.42 -1.52 -25.74
N GLU A 356 -8.07 -2.24 -24.81
CA GLU A 356 -8.18 -3.70 -24.84
C GLU A 356 -8.93 -4.19 -26.08
N ILE A 357 -10.09 -3.61 -26.40
CA ILE A 357 -10.89 -3.97 -27.60
C ILE A 357 -10.10 -3.72 -28.88
N LYS A 358 -9.31 -2.65 -28.92
CA LYS A 358 -8.48 -2.31 -30.09
C LYS A 358 -7.27 -3.25 -30.22
N SER A 359 -6.71 -3.68 -29.10
CA SER A 359 -5.54 -4.57 -29.07
C SER A 359 -5.89 -6.00 -29.43
N ASP A 360 -7.07 -6.48 -29.03
CA ASP A 360 -7.54 -7.84 -29.29
C ASP A 360 -8.93 -7.83 -29.97
N PRO A 361 -9.02 -8.06 -31.28
CA PRO A 361 -10.29 -8.14 -32.00
C PRO A 361 -11.23 -9.24 -31.47
N GLU A 362 -10.69 -10.27 -30.83
CA GLU A 362 -11.43 -11.39 -30.25
C GLU A 362 -11.60 -11.23 -28.73
N TRP A 363 -11.56 -9.99 -28.21
CA TRP A 363 -11.68 -9.66 -26.77
C TRP A 363 -12.86 -10.33 -26.04
N TYR A 364 -13.91 -10.69 -26.79
CA TYR A 364 -15.13 -11.33 -26.29
C TYR A 364 -14.98 -12.84 -26.06
N ILE A 365 -13.94 -13.48 -26.61
CA ILE A 365 -13.63 -14.90 -26.39
C ILE A 365 -12.80 -14.99 -25.10
N PRO A 366 -13.23 -15.75 -24.09
CA PRO A 366 -12.49 -15.87 -22.85
C PRO A 366 -11.12 -16.54 -23.04
N THR A 367 -10.06 -15.74 -23.01
CA THR A 367 -8.66 -16.15 -22.88
C THR A 367 -8.08 -15.63 -21.57
N LEU A 368 -6.89 -16.09 -21.15
CA LEU A 368 -6.26 -15.66 -19.90
C LEU A 368 -6.09 -14.15 -19.77
N TYR A 369 -5.95 -13.42 -20.89
CA TYR A 369 -5.69 -11.97 -20.87
C TYR A 369 -6.81 -11.16 -21.54
N SER A 370 -7.84 -11.83 -22.07
CA SER A 370 -8.95 -11.13 -22.74
C SER A 370 -9.77 -10.26 -21.77
N LEU A 371 -10.33 -9.18 -22.32
CA LEU A 371 -11.27 -8.32 -21.62
C LEU A 371 -12.48 -9.09 -21.07
N SER A 372 -13.00 -10.08 -21.82
CA SER A 372 -14.14 -10.89 -21.37
C SER A 372 -13.85 -11.64 -20.06
N THR A 373 -12.66 -12.23 -19.91
CA THR A 373 -12.21 -12.88 -18.67
C THR A 373 -12.14 -11.87 -17.52
N VAL A 374 -11.57 -10.69 -17.75
CA VAL A 374 -11.52 -9.61 -16.74
C VAL A 374 -12.93 -9.24 -16.24
N LEU A 375 -13.87 -9.04 -17.16
CA LEU A 375 -15.26 -8.71 -16.82
C LEU A 375 -15.97 -9.84 -16.07
N ILE A 376 -15.69 -11.10 -16.41
CA ILE A 376 -16.21 -12.27 -15.68
C ILE A 376 -15.66 -12.29 -14.26
N GLU A 377 -14.35 -12.13 -14.08
CA GLU A 377 -13.70 -12.11 -12.75
C GLU A 377 -14.27 -10.98 -11.86
N TRP A 378 -14.43 -9.78 -12.42
CA TRP A 378 -15.05 -8.66 -11.71
C TRP A 378 -16.50 -8.95 -11.33
N SER A 379 -17.28 -9.53 -12.24
CA SER A 379 -18.67 -9.90 -11.98
C SER A 379 -18.78 -10.94 -10.86
N LEU A 380 -17.91 -11.96 -10.87
CA LEU A 380 -17.83 -12.97 -9.83
C LEU A 380 -17.50 -12.35 -8.46
N LEU A 381 -16.56 -11.40 -8.42
CA LEU A 381 -16.24 -10.69 -7.18
C LEU A 381 -17.44 -9.89 -6.66
N VAL A 382 -18.10 -9.10 -7.53
CA VAL A 382 -19.27 -8.30 -7.15
C VAL A 382 -20.40 -9.18 -6.62
N ILE A 383 -20.69 -10.31 -7.29
CA ILE A 383 -21.69 -11.28 -6.85
C ILE A 383 -21.30 -11.87 -5.49
N THR A 384 -20.05 -12.26 -5.31
CA THR A 384 -19.55 -12.83 -4.05
C THR A 384 -19.69 -11.83 -2.90
N LEU A 385 -19.30 -10.56 -3.12
CA LEU A 385 -19.45 -9.50 -2.13
C LEU A 385 -20.92 -9.23 -1.83
N ALA A 386 -21.79 -9.18 -2.84
CA ALA A 386 -23.24 -9.00 -2.64
C ALA A 386 -23.85 -10.12 -1.81
N ILE A 387 -23.51 -11.37 -2.09
CA ILE A 387 -23.93 -12.54 -1.29
C ILE A 387 -23.42 -12.41 0.14
N ALA A 388 -22.14 -12.10 0.33
CA ALA A 388 -21.54 -11.93 1.65
C ALA A 388 -22.24 -10.81 2.45
N THR A 389 -22.55 -9.67 1.83
CA THR A 389 -23.29 -8.57 2.45
C THR A 389 -24.69 -9.00 2.85
N VAL A 390 -25.43 -9.70 1.97
CA VAL A 390 -26.79 -10.20 2.28
C VAL A 390 -26.75 -11.20 3.45
N VAL A 391 -25.77 -12.10 3.47
CA VAL A 391 -25.60 -13.07 4.57
C VAL A 391 -25.30 -12.36 5.89
N CYS A 392 -24.39 -11.37 5.88
CA CYS A 392 -24.07 -10.58 7.08
C CYS A 392 -25.30 -9.83 7.59
N TRP A 393 -26.05 -9.17 6.69
CA TRP A 393 -27.26 -8.45 7.04
C TRP A 393 -28.34 -9.35 7.64
N LYS A 394 -28.55 -10.56 7.09
CA LYS A 394 -29.51 -11.54 7.64
C LYS A 394 -29.08 -12.07 9.01
N LYS A 395 -27.79 -12.28 9.25
CA LYS A 395 -27.27 -12.82 10.52
C LYS A 395 -27.18 -11.76 11.62
N GLN A 396 -26.97 -10.49 11.26
CA GLN A 396 -26.84 -9.38 12.20
C GLN A 396 -27.69 -8.19 11.74
N PRO A 397 -29.03 -8.28 11.82
CA PRO A 397 -29.91 -7.19 11.37
C PRO A 397 -29.70 -5.89 12.15
N LYS A 398 -29.24 -5.98 13.42
CA LYS A 398 -28.89 -4.83 14.27
C LYS A 398 -27.52 -4.21 13.99
N PHE A 399 -26.74 -4.75 13.04
CA PHE A 399 -25.40 -4.22 12.72
C PHE A 399 -25.43 -2.74 12.32
N LEU A 400 -26.45 -2.34 11.54
CA LEU A 400 -26.67 -0.95 11.13
C LEU A 400 -27.19 -0.07 12.27
N ASP A 401 -27.82 -0.65 13.29
CA ASP A 401 -28.35 0.11 14.43
C ASP A 401 -27.27 0.35 15.50
N TYR A 402 -26.37 -0.62 15.72
CA TYR A 402 -25.20 -0.43 16.60
C TYR A 402 -24.27 0.68 16.10
N ALA A 403 -24.12 0.84 14.78
CA ALA A 403 -23.34 1.93 14.18
C ALA A 403 -23.94 3.32 14.43
N LYS A 404 -25.23 3.41 14.75
CA LYS A 404 -25.89 4.69 15.13
C LYS A 404 -25.69 5.01 16.61
N GLU A 405 -25.48 4.01 17.46
CA GLU A 405 -25.34 4.17 18.92
C GLU A 405 -23.90 4.44 19.37
N CYS A 406 -22.90 4.08 18.54
CA CYS A 406 -21.47 4.25 18.86
C CYS A 406 -20.77 5.13 17.82
N GLY A 407 -20.53 6.41 18.15
CA GLY A 407 -19.74 7.32 17.32
C GLY A 407 -20.36 8.71 17.17
N TYR A 408 -19.71 9.55 16.38
CA TYR A 408 -20.25 10.84 15.93
C TYR A 408 -21.22 10.58 14.78
N ASP A 409 -22.52 10.89 14.93
CA ASP A 409 -23.48 10.79 13.83
C ASP A 409 -23.16 11.88 12.78
N PRO A 410 -22.62 11.50 11.60
CA PRO A 410 -22.31 12.50 10.57
C PRO A 410 -23.62 13.02 9.92
N VAL A 411 -24.70 12.23 9.95
CA VAL A 411 -26.01 12.55 9.36
C VAL A 411 -26.85 13.46 10.27
N ASN A 412 -26.66 13.40 11.58
CA ASN A 412 -27.21 14.36 12.55
C ASN A 412 -26.12 14.81 13.53
N PRO A 413 -25.26 15.75 13.13
CA PRO A 413 -24.15 16.15 13.99
C PRO A 413 -24.70 16.89 15.22
N ASP A 414 -24.66 16.24 16.37
CA ASP A 414 -24.86 16.88 17.68
C ASP A 414 -23.70 17.85 17.94
N TYR A 415 -23.81 19.07 17.42
CA TYR A 415 -22.92 20.16 17.79
C TYR A 415 -23.51 20.90 18.99
N PRO A 416 -22.78 21.03 20.11
CA PRO A 416 -22.87 22.25 20.85
C PRO A 416 -22.32 23.37 19.94
N SER A 417 -23.07 24.47 19.78
CA SER A 417 -22.62 25.64 19.02
C SER A 417 -21.26 26.13 19.53
N LYS A 418 -20.51 26.90 18.73
CA LYS A 418 -19.25 27.54 19.19
C LYS A 418 -19.43 28.35 20.48
N GLU A 419 -20.65 28.83 20.74
CA GLU A 419 -21.01 29.52 21.97
C GLU A 419 -21.17 28.56 23.15
N GLN A 420 -21.74 27.37 22.95
CA GLN A 420 -21.82 26.33 23.98
C GLN A 420 -20.45 25.75 24.35
N ILE A 421 -19.53 25.62 23.39
CA ILE A 421 -18.14 25.19 23.67
C ILE A 421 -17.43 26.24 24.54
N LYS A 422 -17.55 27.54 24.19
CA LYS A 422 -17.01 28.62 25.02
C LYS A 422 -17.66 28.67 26.40
N MET A 423 -18.99 28.51 26.51
CA MET A 423 -19.67 28.48 27.81
C MET A 423 -19.19 27.31 28.68
N ASN A 424 -18.92 26.14 28.11
CA ASN A 424 -18.44 24.98 28.86
C ASN A 424 -16.99 25.14 29.35
N GLU A 425 -16.11 25.81 28.58
CA GLU A 425 -14.77 26.20 29.04
C GLU A 425 -14.82 27.24 30.17
N PHE A 426 -15.78 28.17 30.13
CA PHE A 426 -16.02 29.12 31.21
C PHE A 426 -16.68 28.50 32.45
N ALA A 427 -17.45 27.42 32.30
CA ALA A 427 -18.09 26.72 33.40
C ALA A 427 -17.11 25.82 34.17
N THR A 428 -16.20 25.13 33.46
CA THR A 428 -15.17 24.25 34.06
C THR A 428 -14.10 25.00 34.87
N THR A 429 -13.96 26.31 34.69
CA THR A 429 -13.05 27.15 35.49
C THR A 429 -13.64 27.62 36.84
N ARG A 430 -14.93 27.37 37.11
CA ARG A 430 -15.60 27.79 38.37
C ARG A 430 -15.80 26.69 39.42
N GLU A 431 -15.55 25.43 39.10
CA GLU A 431 -15.68 24.31 40.06
C GLU A 431 -14.35 23.58 40.27
N ILE A 432 -13.45 24.18 41.04
CA ILE A 432 -12.43 23.44 41.78
C ILE A 432 -12.46 23.94 43.22
N ALA A 433 -13.38 23.39 44.01
CA ALA A 433 -13.28 23.39 45.47
C ALA A 433 -12.63 22.07 45.89
N ILE A 434 -11.39 22.16 46.37
CA ILE A 434 -10.58 21.05 46.87
C ILE A 434 -11.19 20.58 48.21
N PRO A 435 -11.59 19.31 48.41
CA PRO A 435 -11.92 18.79 49.73
C PRO A 435 -10.64 18.43 50.52
N PRO A 436 -10.63 18.55 51.87
CA PRO A 436 -9.41 18.41 52.66
C PRO A 436 -8.99 16.95 52.87
N ALA A 437 -7.67 16.75 52.96
CA ALA A 437 -7.00 15.47 53.15
C ALA A 437 -7.27 14.83 54.52
N ARG A 438 -7.37 13.50 54.57
CA ARG A 438 -7.22 12.69 55.80
C ARG A 438 -6.10 11.68 55.61
N GLU A 439 -5.16 11.70 56.55
CA GLU A 439 -4.04 10.75 56.75
C GLU A 439 -4.47 9.50 57.58
N PRO A 440 -3.63 8.44 57.67
CA PRO A 440 -4.07 7.04 57.66
C PRO A 440 -3.99 6.34 59.03
N ASP A 441 -4.78 5.27 59.20
CA ASP A 441 -4.57 4.28 60.26
C ASP A 441 -4.46 2.85 59.69
N PHE A 442 -3.48 2.12 60.25
CA PHE A 442 -3.00 0.79 59.91
C PHE A 442 -3.78 -0.35 60.63
N PHE A 443 -3.67 -1.56 60.06
CA PHE A 443 -4.02 -2.91 60.60
C PHE A 443 -5.50 -3.34 60.68
N SER A 444 -5.92 -4.24 59.80
CA SER A 444 -6.06 -5.69 60.10
C SER A 444 -6.70 -6.45 58.93
N ALA A 445 -6.33 -7.73 58.83
CA ALA A 445 -6.51 -8.61 57.68
C ALA A 445 -7.94 -9.14 57.51
N SER A 446 -8.39 -9.29 56.27
CA SER A 446 -8.83 -10.59 55.71
C SER A 446 -9.41 -10.46 54.30
N ASN A 447 -8.98 -11.41 53.46
CA ASN A 447 -9.56 -11.88 52.20
C ASN A 447 -9.25 -11.19 50.86
N PRO A 448 -9.08 -12.02 49.79
CA PRO A 448 -8.21 -11.75 48.67
C PRO A 448 -9.02 -11.39 47.43
N ASN A 449 -8.56 -10.40 46.67
CA ASN A 449 -8.70 -10.27 45.22
C ASN A 449 -7.93 -9.03 44.78
N TRP A 450 -6.60 -9.11 44.89
CA TRP A 450 -5.71 -8.44 43.94
C TRP A 450 -5.70 -9.33 42.68
N GLN A 451 -5.81 -8.80 41.47
CA GLN A 451 -4.73 -8.03 40.87
C GLN A 451 -5.16 -7.06 39.75
N ILE A 452 -4.74 -5.80 39.95
CA ILE A 452 -3.96 -4.92 39.04
C ILE A 452 -4.72 -4.43 37.78
N ASN A 453 -5.34 -3.24 37.77
CA ASN A 453 -4.91 -1.85 38.02
C ASN A 453 -4.10 -1.22 36.87
N ASP A 454 -4.76 -0.23 36.25
CA ASP A 454 -4.24 0.78 35.36
C ASP A 454 -3.08 1.56 35.96
N LYS A 455 -2.07 1.80 35.12
CA LYS A 455 -1.01 2.83 35.10
C LYS A 455 -0.04 2.34 34.00
N ASP A 456 0.20 3.07 32.92
CA ASP A 456 0.81 4.38 32.94
C ASP A 456 0.39 5.27 31.77
N GLN A 457 0.10 6.52 32.13
CA GLN A 457 0.24 7.68 31.28
C GLN A 457 1.69 7.76 30.78
N PHE A 458 1.91 7.97 29.48
CA PHE A 458 3.05 8.78 29.03
C PHE A 458 2.70 9.52 27.74
N HIS A 459 2.55 10.83 27.88
CA HIS A 459 2.82 11.80 26.83
C HIS A 459 4.28 11.66 26.39
N THR A 460 4.56 11.58 25.09
CA THR A 460 5.73 12.27 24.54
C THR A 460 5.52 12.57 23.06
N TYR A 461 5.66 13.85 22.74
CA TYR A 461 5.92 14.37 21.40
C TYR A 461 7.20 13.75 20.83
N LEU A 462 7.15 13.23 19.60
CA LEU A 462 8.09 13.48 18.49
C LEU A 462 7.69 12.68 17.25
#